data_AF-A0A4Y2MG73-F1
#
_entry.id   AF-A0A4Y2MG73-F1
#
_cell.length_a   1.000
_cell.length_b   1.000
_cell.length_c   1.000
_cell.angle_alpha   90.00
_cell.angle_beta   90.00
_cell.angle_gamma   90.00
#
_symmetry.space_group_name_H-M   'P 1'
#
loop_
_entity.id
_entity.type
_entity.pdbx_description
1 polymer ?
#
loop_
_entity_poly.entity_id
_entity_poly.type
_entity_poly.pdbx_seq_one_letter_code
_entity_poly.pdbx_strand_id
1 'polypeptide(L)'
;MAPKKEASDHKGLDILIRKWENERKRLEEIKSDPVLAAKLKENERLKYLKKKEIGKIKLISKLSARDQRMQRKQWRVNNNKKKSHASKKIIIEHDHR
;
A
#
# COMPACT_ATOMS: atom_id res chain seq x y z
N MET A 1 42.39 10.07 -8.00
CA MET A 1 40.92 9.85 -7.97
C MET A 1 40.66 8.66 -7.08
N ALA A 2 39.94 8.82 -5.97
CA ALA A 2 39.60 7.71 -5.08
C ALA A 2 38.46 6.88 -5.69
N PRO A 3 38.52 5.52 -5.65
CA PRO A 3 37.42 4.70 -6.13
C PRO A 3 36.18 4.90 -5.23
N LYS A 4 35.05 5.20 -5.86
CA LYS A 4 33.74 5.25 -5.17
C LYS A 4 33.45 3.84 -4.65
N LYS A 5 33.18 3.71 -3.35
CA LYS A 5 32.72 2.46 -2.74
C LYS A 5 31.34 2.11 -3.30
N GLU A 6 31.31 1.29 -4.34
CA GLU A 6 30.11 0.58 -4.79
C GLU A 6 30.11 -0.82 -4.18
N ALA A 7 29.36 -0.99 -3.08
CA ALA A 7 28.85 -2.25 -2.55
C ALA A 7 27.93 -1.92 -1.35
N SER A 8 26.68 -1.54 -1.56
CA SER A 8 25.50 -2.43 -1.59
C SER A 8 25.28 -3.18 -0.26
N ASP A 9 24.42 -2.63 0.60
CA ASP A 9 23.85 -3.28 1.78
C ASP A 9 22.90 -4.44 1.37
N HIS A 10 23.44 -5.48 0.74
CA HIS A 10 22.67 -6.68 0.35
C HIS A 10 21.96 -7.31 1.56
N LYS A 11 22.60 -7.26 2.74
CA LYS A 11 22.02 -7.74 4.01
C LYS A 11 20.75 -6.95 4.41
N GLY A 12 20.71 -5.65 4.16
CA GLY A 12 19.54 -4.81 4.46
C GLY A 12 18.37 -5.13 3.52
N LEU A 13 18.67 -5.37 2.25
CA LEU A 13 17.68 -5.75 1.24
C LEU A 13 17.07 -7.13 1.53
N ASP A 14 17.89 -8.11 1.91
CA ASP A 14 17.43 -9.47 2.23
C ASP A 14 16.51 -9.48 3.46
N ILE A 15 16.81 -8.67 4.48
CA ILE A 15 15.94 -8.52 5.66
C ILE A 15 14.60 -7.90 5.27
N LEU A 16 14.59 -6.91 4.37
CA LEU A 16 13.37 -6.28 3.88
C LEU A 16 12.50 -7.26 3.08
N ILE A 17 13.11 -8.07 2.21
CA ILE A 17 12.43 -9.10 1.43
C ILE A 17 11.77 -10.13 2.35
N ARG A 18 12.50 -10.67 3.33
CA ARG A 18 11.95 -11.63 4.31
C ARG A 18 10.78 -11.04 5.11
N LYS A 19 10.86 -9.76 5.49
CA LYS A 19 9.75 -9.07 6.17
C LYS A 19 8.51 -8.96 5.27
N TRP A 20 8.69 -8.65 3.99
CA TRP A 20 7.59 -8.58 3.03
C TRP A 20 6.95 -9.95 2.78
N GLU A 21 7.74 -11.01 2.62
CA GLU A 21 7.24 -12.37 2.43
C GLU A 21 6.44 -12.86 3.64
N ASN A 22 6.94 -12.61 4.86
CA ASN A 22 6.24 -12.99 6.08
C ASN A 22 4.91 -12.25 6.23
N GLU A 23 4.88 -10.94 5.97
CA GLU A 23 3.64 -10.17 6.02
C GLU A 23 2.65 -10.64 4.94
N ARG A 24 3.14 -10.99 3.74
CA ARG A 24 2.30 -11.54 2.69
C ARG A 24 1.66 -12.86 3.11
N LYS A 25 2.43 -13.81 3.65
CA LYS A 25 1.90 -15.10 4.15
C LYS A 25 0.87 -14.88 5.24
N ARG A 26 1.17 -14.02 6.22
CA ARG A 26 0.23 -13.66 7.29
C ARG A 26 -1.08 -13.08 6.75
N LEU A 27 -1.02 -12.20 5.74
CA LEU A 27 -2.22 -11.64 5.13
C LEU A 27 -3.02 -12.68 4.34
N GLU A 28 -2.35 -13.63 3.68
CA GLU A 28 -3.00 -14.76 3.02
C GLU A 28 -3.74 -15.66 4.03
N GLU A 29 -3.12 -15.96 5.18
CA GLU A 29 -3.74 -16.70 6.30
C GLU A 29 -4.94 -15.97 6.91
N ILE A 30 -4.83 -14.65 7.12
CA ILE A 30 -5.95 -13.86 7.63
C ILE A 30 -7.11 -13.82 6.62
N LYS A 31 -6.79 -13.83 5.31
CA LYS A 31 -7.80 -13.79 4.26
C LYS A 31 -8.54 -15.11 4.10
N SER A 32 -7.89 -16.24 4.36
CA SER A 32 -8.52 -17.55 4.28
C SER A 32 -9.48 -17.82 5.44
N ASP A 33 -9.27 -17.21 6.61
CA ASP A 33 -10.18 -17.32 7.76
C ASP A 33 -11.15 -16.12 7.85
N PRO A 34 -12.47 -16.35 7.69
CA PRO A 34 -13.47 -15.27 7.76
C PRO A 34 -13.54 -14.56 9.12
N VAL A 35 -13.23 -15.24 10.23
CA VAL A 35 -13.25 -14.66 11.58
C VAL A 35 -12.08 -13.71 11.76
N LEU A 36 -10.88 -14.13 11.33
CA LEU A 36 -9.70 -13.27 11.37
C LEU A 36 -9.83 -12.07 10.43
N ALA A 37 -10.40 -12.27 9.23
CA ALA A 37 -10.69 -11.18 8.30
C ALA A 37 -11.64 -10.14 8.91
N ALA A 38 -12.72 -10.58 9.57
CA ALA A 38 -13.67 -9.69 10.24
C ALA A 38 -13.00 -8.91 11.37
N LYS A 39 -12.18 -9.58 12.20
CA LYS A 39 -11.42 -8.95 13.28
C LYS A 39 -10.43 -7.90 12.76
N LEU A 40 -9.73 -8.20 11.65
CA LEU A 40 -8.82 -7.24 11.02
C LEU A 40 -9.58 -6.00 10.54
N LYS A 41 -10.72 -6.18 9.86
CA LYS A 41 -11.57 -5.10 9.38
C LYS A 41 -12.04 -4.18 10.50
N GLU A 42 -12.49 -4.74 11.62
CA GLU A 42 -12.93 -3.94 12.77
C GLU A 42 -11.75 -3.18 13.42
N ASN A 43 -10.58 -3.82 13.54
CA ASN A 43 -9.38 -3.14 14.02
C ASN A 43 -8.96 -1.96 13.13
N GLU A 44 -9.04 -2.10 11.81
CA GLU A 44 -8.76 -1.01 10.87
C GLU A 44 -9.78 0.13 11.01
N ARG A 45 -11.06 -0.21 11.18
CA ARG A 45 -12.11 0.76 11.45
C ARG A 45 -11.84 1.55 12.72
N LEU A 46 -11.48 0.88 13.82
CA LEU A 46 -11.13 1.53 15.09
C LEU A 46 -9.91 2.44 14.94
N LYS A 47 -8.86 2.01 14.21
CA LYS A 47 -7.71 2.86 13.89
C LYS A 47 -8.13 4.11 13.11
N TYR A 48 -9.02 3.98 12.14
CA TYR A 48 -9.54 5.12 11.39
C TYR A 48 -10.32 6.08 12.29
N LEU A 49 -11.23 5.58 13.13
CA LEU A 49 -12.01 6.39 14.07
C LEU A 49 -11.09 7.16 15.02
N LYS A 50 -10.10 6.48 15.63
CA LYS A 50 -9.12 7.13 16.51
C LYS A 50 -8.34 8.24 15.80
N LYS A 51 -7.92 8.03 14.54
CA LYS A 51 -7.24 9.07 13.75
C LYS A 51 -8.16 10.23 13.37
N LYS A 52 -9.45 9.96 13.16
CA LYS A 52 -10.48 10.97 12.89
C LYS A 52 -10.74 11.82 14.14
N GLU A 53 -10.86 11.20 15.31
CA GLU A 53 -11.04 11.86 16.60
C GLU A 53 -9.86 12.79 16.94
N ILE A 54 -8.62 12.30 16.78
CA ILE A 54 -7.41 13.10 17.02
C ILE A 54 -7.20 14.19 15.93
N GLY A 55 -8.05 14.25 14.90
CA GLY A 55 -7.98 15.27 13.85
C GLY A 55 -6.88 15.05 12.80
N LYS A 56 -6.18 13.91 12.84
CA LYS A 56 -5.17 13.55 11.83
C LYS A 56 -5.78 13.26 10.46
N ILE A 57 -7.06 12.88 10.42
CA ILE A 57 -7.82 12.67 9.18
C ILE A 57 -8.95 13.70 9.13
N LYS A 58 -8.91 14.58 8.12
CA LYS A 58 -10.02 15.47 7.77
C LYS A 58 -10.90 14.81 6.71
N LEU A 59 -12.22 14.89 6.89
CA LEU A 59 -13.18 14.51 5.86
C LEU A 59 -13.06 15.48 4.67
N ILE A 60 -13.34 14.99 3.45
CA ILE A 60 -13.29 15.81 2.23
C ILE A 60 -14.17 17.06 2.35
N SER A 61 -15.35 16.93 2.98
CA SER A 61 -16.27 18.06 3.23
C SER A 61 -15.67 19.14 4.15
N LYS A 62 -14.71 18.78 5.00
CA LYS A 62 -14.01 19.69 5.91
C LYS A 62 -12.71 20.25 5.32
N LEU A 63 -12.36 19.89 4.09
CA LEU A 63 -11.19 20.42 3.37
C LEU A 63 -11.54 21.68 2.59
N SER A 64 -10.56 22.56 2.39
CA SER A 64 -10.70 23.70 1.50
C SER A 64 -10.97 23.24 0.06
N ALA A 65 -11.62 24.07 -0.76
CA ALA A 65 -11.87 23.75 -2.17
C ALA A 65 -10.57 23.40 -2.93
N ARG A 66 -9.45 24.05 -2.59
CA ARG A 66 -8.13 23.74 -3.17
C ARG A 66 -7.66 22.34 -2.79
N ASP A 67 -7.74 21.98 -1.51
CA ASP A 67 -7.30 20.67 -1.02
C ASP A 67 -8.18 19.53 -1.55
N GLN A 68 -9.49 19.77 -1.65
CA GLN A 68 -10.42 18.84 -2.29
C GLN A 68 -10.02 18.56 -3.74
N ARG A 69 -9.67 19.61 -4.52
CA ARG A 69 -9.19 19.47 -5.90
C ARG A 69 -7.90 18.66 -5.95
N MET A 70 -6.95 18.94 -5.06
CA MET A 70 -5.68 18.22 -5.00
C MET A 70 -5.87 16.74 -4.65
N GLN A 71 -6.72 16.41 -3.67
CA GLN A 71 -7.04 15.02 -3.35
C GLN A 71 -7.71 14.29 -4.52
N ARG A 72 -8.67 14.91 -5.19
CA ARG A 72 -9.32 14.33 -6.38
C ARG A 72 -8.31 14.11 -7.52
N LYS A 73 -7.38 15.04 -7.73
CA LYS A 73 -6.28 14.89 -8.70
C LYS A 73 -5.40 13.70 -8.34
N GLN A 74 -4.98 13.59 -7.08
CA GLN A 74 -4.15 12.47 -6.61
C GLN A 74 -4.88 11.13 -6.73
N TRP A 75 -6.18 11.10 -6.43
CA TRP A 75 -7.00 9.90 -6.58
C TRP A 75 -7.04 9.44 -8.04
N ARG A 76 -7.23 10.36 -9.00
CA ARG A 76 -7.16 10.03 -10.44
C ARG A 76 -5.80 9.46 -10.83
N VAL A 77 -4.70 10.09 -10.39
CA VAL A 77 -3.34 9.60 -10.66
C VAL A 77 -3.14 8.20 -10.10
N ASN A 78 -3.55 7.96 -8.85
CA ASN A 78 -3.39 6.67 -8.20
C ASN A 78 -4.24 5.58 -8.89
N ASN A 79 -5.46 5.89 -9.31
CA ASN A 79 -6.30 4.96 -10.06
C ASN A 79 -5.71 4.62 -11.43
N ASN A 80 -5.19 5.62 -12.15
CA ASN A 80 -4.56 5.39 -13.45
C ASN A 80 -3.29 4.53 -13.32
N LYS A 81 -2.48 4.74 -12.27
CA LYS A 81 -1.35 3.86 -11.95
C LYS A 81 -1.79 2.43 -11.68
N LYS A 82 -2.82 2.23 -10.84
CA LYS A 82 -3.35 0.89 -10.56
C LYS A 82 -3.82 0.17 -11.83
N LYS A 83 -4.51 0.88 -12.73
CA LYS A 83 -4.95 0.34 -14.04
C LYS A 83 -3.76 -0.05 -14.92
N SER A 84 -2.72 0.79 -15.00
CA SER A 84 -1.54 0.48 -15.82
C SER A 84 -0.72 -0.69 -15.28
N HIS A 85 -0.65 -0.86 -13.95
CA HIS A 85 -0.02 -2.02 -13.35
C HIS A 85 -0.83 -3.31 -13.58
N ALA A 86 -2.16 -3.25 -13.52
CA ALA A 86 -3.02 -4.39 -13.84
C ALA A 86 -2.88 -4.82 -15.31
N SER A 87 -2.84 -3.87 -16.26
CA SER A 87 -2.65 -4.18 -17.67
C SER A 87 -1.27 -4.75 -17.98
N LYS A 88 -0.20 -4.28 -17.32
CA LYS A 88 1.14 -4.88 -17.47
C LYS A 88 1.22 -6.32 -16.95
N LYS A 89 0.49 -6.63 -15.88
CA LYS A 89 0.47 -7.98 -15.30
C LYS A 89 -0.19 -9.00 -16.23
N ILE A 90 -1.27 -8.59 -16.91
CA ILE A 90 -1.97 -9.41 -17.92
C ILE A 90 -1.06 -9.71 -19.12
N ILE A 91 -0.27 -8.73 -19.58
CA ILE A 91 0.66 -8.91 -20.71
C ILE A 91 1.77 -9.91 -20.36
N ILE A 92 2.36 -9.80 -19.17
CA ILE A 92 3.42 -10.72 -18.72
C ILE A 92 2.90 -12.16 -18.58
N GLU A 93 1.67 -12.37 -18.09
CA GLU A 93 1.09 -13.72 -17.96
C GLU A 93 0.74 -14.37 -19.32
N HIS A 94 0.57 -13.58 -20.38
CA HIS A 94 0.20 -14.07 -21.72
C HIS A 94 1.39 -14.43 -22.61
N ASP A 95 2.59 -13.90 -22.33
CA ASP A 95 3.85 -14.18 -23.05
C ASP A 95 4.60 -15.44 -22.53
N HIS A 96 4.11 -16.08 -21.46
CA HIS A 96 4.69 -17.29 -20.86
C HIS A 96 3.87 -18.57 -21.13
N ARG A 97 3.01 -18.58 -22.14
CA ARG A 97 2.29 -19.77 -22.65
C ARG A 97 2.73 -20.11 -24.05
#